data_AF-A0A067DE67-F1
#
_entry.id   AF-A0A067DE67-F1
#
_cell.length_a   1.000
_cell.length_b   1.000
_cell.length_c   1.000
_cell.angle_alpha   90.00
_cell.angle_beta   90.00
_cell.angle_gamma   90.00
#
_symmetry.space_group_name_H-M   'P 1'
#
loop_
_entity.id
_entity.type
_entity.pdbx_description
1 polymer ?
#
loop_
_entity_poly.entity_id
_entity_poly.type
_entity_poly.pdbx_seq_one_letter_code
_entity_poly.pdbx_strand_id
1 'polypeptide(L)'
;MRSALNTSFLQSIGESMSSLKYLSLSGSTIGINSSMILDQGLCSLVHLQELYIASNDLRGSLPWCLANMTSLRILDVSYNQLTGSISLSP
;
A
#
# COMPACT_ATOMS: atom_id res chain seq x y z
N MET A 1 13.27 -15.98 -12.69
CA MET A 1 11.84 -16.09 -12.29
C MET A 1 11.63 -15.14 -11.13
N ARG A 2 10.92 -14.03 -11.33
CA ARG A 2 10.68 -13.02 -10.28
C ARG A 2 9.37 -13.37 -9.59
N SER A 3 9.41 -13.72 -8.31
CA SER A 3 8.21 -14.00 -7.52
C SER A 3 7.48 -12.69 -7.23
N ALA A 4 6.31 -12.50 -7.83
CA ALA A 4 5.43 -11.39 -7.47
C ALA A 4 4.91 -11.60 -6.03
N LEU A 5 4.85 -10.52 -5.24
CA LEU A 5 4.14 -10.55 -3.95
C LEU A 5 2.67 -10.90 -4.24
N ASN A 6 2.17 -11.99 -3.64
CA ASN A 6 0.79 -12.40 -3.83
C ASN A 6 -0.17 -11.60 -2.92
N THR A 7 -1.45 -11.65 -3.23
CA THR A 7 -2.51 -10.91 -2.52
C THR A 7 -2.63 -11.29 -1.04
N SER A 8 -2.35 -12.54 -0.67
CA SER A 8 -2.40 -13.00 0.72
C SER A 8 -1.34 -12.35 1.61
N PHE A 9 -0.23 -11.87 1.06
CA PHE A 9 0.83 -11.26 1.87
C PHE A 9 0.35 -9.99 2.59
N LEU A 10 -0.26 -9.05 1.85
CA LEU A 10 -0.74 -7.79 2.43
C LEU A 10 -1.87 -8.03 3.44
N GLN A 11 -2.72 -9.02 3.17
CA GLN A 11 -3.78 -9.40 4.10
C GLN A 11 -3.20 -9.99 5.39
N SER A 12 -2.27 -10.93 5.30
CA SER A 12 -1.65 -11.55 6.49
C SER A 12 -0.90 -10.54 7.35
N ILE A 13 -0.19 -9.57 6.75
CA ILE A 13 0.46 -8.51 7.55
C ILE A 13 -0.57 -7.57 8.19
N GLY A 14 -1.67 -7.25 7.49
CA GLY A 14 -2.74 -6.42 8.03
C GLY A 14 -3.41 -7.06 9.25
N GLU A 15 -3.64 -8.37 9.19
CA GLU A 15 -4.25 -9.14 10.28
C GLU A 15 -3.29 -9.42 11.44
N SER A 16 -2.00 -9.62 11.17
CA SER A 16 -1.03 -10.10 12.19
C SER A 16 -0.11 -9.01 12.73
N MET A 17 0.14 -7.94 11.98
CA MET A 17 1.16 -6.93 12.28
C MET A 17 0.55 -5.55 12.55
N SER A 18 -0.47 -5.48 13.40
CA SER A 18 -1.18 -4.23 13.74
C SER A 18 -0.28 -3.14 14.34
N SER A 19 0.86 -3.51 14.94
CA SER A 19 1.84 -2.57 15.53
C SER A 19 2.95 -2.14 14.56
N LEU A 20 2.88 -2.55 13.29
CA LEU A 20 3.89 -2.22 12.29
C LEU A 20 3.97 -0.70 12.08
N LYS A 21 5.17 -0.14 12.17
CA LYS A 21 5.43 1.30 11.97
C LYS A 21 6.06 1.62 10.63
N TYR A 22 6.79 0.68 10.06
CA TYR A 22 7.56 0.86 8.84
C TYR A 22 7.29 -0.32 7.91
N LEU A 23 6.90 -0.03 6.67
CA LEU A 23 6.70 -1.02 5.62
C LEU A 23 7.35 -0.52 4.33
N SER A 24 8.29 -1.30 3.79
CA SER A 24 8.86 -1.06 2.47
C SER A 24 8.65 -2.27 1.57
N LEU A 25 8.02 -2.04 0.43
CA LEU A 25 7.81 -2.99 -0.65
C LEU A 25 8.31 -2.41 -1.98
N SER A 26 9.22 -1.44 -1.92
CA SER A 26 9.75 -0.77 -3.10
C SER A 26 10.59 -1.72 -3.96
N GLY A 27 10.47 -1.64 -5.28
CA GLY A 27 11.22 -2.52 -6.19
C GLY A 27 10.85 -4.00 -6.13
N SER A 28 9.74 -4.36 -5.47
CA SER A 28 9.29 -5.75 -5.31
C SER A 28 8.54 -6.30 -6.52
N THR A 29 8.52 -5.56 -7.64
CA THR A 29 7.79 -5.91 -8.89
C THR A 29 6.31 -6.21 -8.61
N ILE A 30 5.66 -5.35 -7.84
CA ILE A 30 4.24 -5.53 -7.52
C ILE A 30 3.40 -5.05 -8.71
N GLY A 31 2.93 -5.98 -9.53
CA GLY A 31 1.89 -5.71 -10.53
C GLY A 31 0.51 -5.97 -9.91
N ILE A 32 0.01 -5.02 -9.10
CA ILE A 32 -1.34 -5.16 -8.53
C ILE A 32 -2.35 -4.74 -9.59
N ASN A 33 -2.80 -5.69 -10.39
CA ASN A 33 -3.98 -5.52 -11.23
C ASN A 33 -5.23 -5.71 -10.37
N SER A 34 -5.59 -4.75 -9.51
CA SER A 34 -6.96 -4.50 -9.01
C SER A 34 -6.93 -3.55 -7.81
N SER A 35 -7.64 -2.43 -7.94
CA SER A 35 -7.80 -1.44 -6.87
C SER A 35 -8.43 -2.00 -5.59
N MET A 36 -9.11 -3.16 -5.64
CA MET A 36 -9.68 -3.82 -4.45
C MET A 36 -8.65 -4.40 -3.46
N ILE A 37 -7.39 -4.63 -3.87
CA ILE A 37 -6.43 -5.42 -3.09
C ILE A 37 -5.63 -4.58 -2.09
N LEU A 38 -5.47 -3.27 -2.34
CA LEU A 38 -4.84 -2.35 -1.40
C LEU A 38 -5.75 -2.03 -0.19
N ASP A 39 -7.07 -2.26 -0.32
CA ASP A 39 -8.08 -1.74 0.61
C ASP A 39 -8.26 -2.56 1.90
N GLN A 40 -7.78 -3.79 2.03
CA GLN A 40 -8.03 -4.58 3.26
C GLN A 40 -6.78 -4.75 4.13
N GLY A 41 -5.68 -5.21 3.54
CA GLY A 41 -4.43 -5.41 4.27
C GLY A 41 -3.79 -4.10 4.73
N LEU A 42 -3.64 -3.15 3.81
CA LEU A 42 -2.96 -1.88 4.08
C LEU A 42 -3.75 -1.02 5.08
N CYS A 43 -5.08 -1.02 4.95
CA CYS A 43 -5.98 -0.25 5.81
C CYS A 43 -6.05 -0.76 7.25
N SER A 44 -5.63 -2.01 7.50
CA SER A 44 -5.54 -2.57 8.85
C SER A 44 -4.28 -2.10 9.59
N LEU A 45 -3.29 -1.54 8.88
CA LEU A 45 -2.03 -1.04 9.46
C LEU A 45 -2.19 0.38 10.01
N VAL A 46 -3.19 0.62 10.86
CA VAL A 46 -3.57 1.97 11.35
C VAL A 46 -2.47 2.71 12.13
N HIS A 47 -1.45 1.99 12.61
CA HIS A 47 -0.29 2.55 13.32
C HIS A 47 0.94 2.77 12.43
N LEU A 48 0.83 2.51 11.13
CA LEU A 48 1.93 2.69 10.18
C LEU A 48 2.33 4.16 10.11
N GLN A 49 3.64 4.39 10.12
CA GLN A 49 4.24 5.73 10.11
C GLN A 49 4.95 5.99 8.78
N GLU A 50 5.52 4.95 8.17
CA GLU A 50 6.24 5.07 6.92
C GLU A 50 5.86 3.94 5.96
N LEU A 51 5.45 4.30 4.76
CA LEU A 51 5.10 3.39 3.68
C LEU A 51 5.89 3.73 2.42
N TYR A 52 6.72 2.78 1.97
CA TYR A 52 7.48 2.90 0.73
C TYR A 52 7.07 1.81 -0.25
N ILE A 53 6.36 2.19 -1.32
CA ILE A 53 5.89 1.28 -2.38
C ILE A 53 6.37 1.75 -3.77
N ALA A 54 7.49 2.48 -3.80
CA ALA A 54 8.05 3.06 -5.01
C ALA A 54 8.60 1.99 -5.98
N SER A 55 8.75 2.37 -7.25
CA SER A 55 9.35 1.51 -8.29
C SER A 55 8.63 0.17 -8.45
N ASN A 56 7.31 0.22 -8.55
CA ASN A 56 6.45 -0.93 -8.84
C ASN A 56 5.58 -0.65 -10.08
N ASP A 57 4.78 -1.62 -10.51
CA ASP A 57 3.86 -1.46 -11.64
C ASP A 57 2.42 -1.20 -11.14
N LEU A 58 2.29 -0.42 -10.04
CA LEU A 58 0.99 -0.14 -9.43
C LEU A 58 0.17 0.76 -10.35
N ARG A 59 -1.08 0.37 -10.61
CA ARG A 59 -2.04 1.09 -11.46
C ARG A 59 -3.30 1.44 -10.66
N GLY A 60 -4.04 2.44 -11.13
CA GLY A 60 -5.27 2.90 -10.48
C GLY A 60 -5.01 3.89 -9.34
N SER A 61 -6.02 4.14 -8.51
CA SER A 61 -5.93 5.08 -7.39
C SER A 61 -5.38 4.43 -6.13
N LEU A 62 -4.81 5.25 -5.26
CA LEU A 62 -4.49 4.86 -3.89
C LEU A 62 -5.78 4.52 -3.11
N PRO A 63 -5.71 3.59 -2.13
CA PRO A 63 -6.84 3.23 -1.30
C PRO A 63 -7.32 4.42 -0.46
N TRP A 64 -8.63 4.62 -0.37
CA TRP A 64 -9.23 5.77 0.34
C TRP A 64 -8.87 5.79 1.83
N CYS A 65 -8.65 4.62 2.43
CA CYS A 65 -8.31 4.49 3.85
C CYS A 65 -6.97 5.14 4.24
N LEU A 66 -6.08 5.43 3.29
CA LEU A 66 -4.86 6.21 3.56
C LEU A 66 -5.20 7.58 4.14
N ALA A 67 -6.43 8.09 3.88
CA ALA A 67 -6.98 9.27 4.54
C ALA A 67 -7.04 9.15 6.06
N ASN A 68 -7.37 7.95 6.54
CA ASN A 68 -7.61 7.65 7.93
C ASN A 68 -6.36 7.12 8.65
N MET A 69 -5.25 6.89 7.93
CA MET A 69 -3.97 6.47 8.48
C MET A 69 -3.22 7.66 9.09
N THR A 70 -3.79 8.25 10.15
CA THR A 70 -3.30 9.48 10.81
C THR A 70 -1.90 9.38 11.42
N SER A 71 -1.39 8.15 11.62
CA SER A 71 -0.01 7.92 12.06
C SER A 71 1.02 8.07 10.93
N LEU A 72 0.58 8.02 9.67
CA LEU A 72 1.44 8.02 8.49
C LEU A 72 2.08 9.39 8.29
N ARG A 73 3.41 9.40 8.18
CA ARG A 73 4.25 10.60 8.04
C ARG A 73 4.99 10.59 6.72
N ILE A 74 5.33 9.41 6.22
CA ILE A 74 6.04 9.24 4.95
C ILE A 74 5.24 8.28 4.07
N LEU A 75 4.95 8.74 2.85
CA LEU A 75 4.32 7.96 1.80
C LEU A 75 5.13 8.15 0.52
N ASP A 76 5.88 7.12 0.13
CA ASP A 76 6.59 7.10 -1.14
C ASP A 76 5.92 6.13 -2.12
N VAL A 77 5.29 6.70 -3.13
CA VAL A 77 4.60 5.98 -4.22
C VAL A 77 5.22 6.27 -5.57
N SER A 78 6.41 6.87 -5.60
CA SER A 78 7.10 7.30 -6.82
C SER A 78 7.40 6.13 -7.76
N TYR A 79 7.56 6.41 -9.05
CA TYR A 79 7.85 5.39 -10.07
C TYR A 79 6.80 4.26 -10.09
N ASN A 80 5.52 4.64 -10.15
CA ASN A 80 4.36 3.78 -10.39
C ASN A 80 3.48 4.37 -11.50
N GLN A 81 2.42 3.66 -11.92
CA GLN A 81 1.43 4.09 -12.92
C GLN A 81 0.08 4.45 -12.27
N LEU A 82 0.14 5.08 -11.09
CA LEU A 82 -1.05 5.48 -10.33
C LEU A 82 -1.82 6.56 -11.09
N THR A 83 -3.15 6.49 -11.03
CA THR A 83 -4.09 7.42 -11.64
C THR A 83 -5.11 7.91 -10.61
N GLY A 84 -5.84 8.98 -10.92
CA GLY A 84 -6.78 9.60 -9.97
C GLY A 84 -6.12 10.68 -9.12
N SER A 85 -6.95 11.39 -8.34
CA SER A 85 -6.47 12.45 -7.46
C SER A 85 -5.99 11.86 -6.14
N ILE A 86 -4.95 12.47 -5.54
CA ILE A 86 -4.58 12.24 -4.12
C ILE A 86 -5.66 12.80 -3.17
N SER A 87 -6.81 13.23 -3.70
CA SER A 87 -7.94 13.70 -2.91
C SER A 87 -8.51 12.52 -2.13
N LEU A 88 -8.15 12.50 -0.85
CA LEU A 88 -8.67 11.65 0.20
C LEU A 88 -10.13 12.01 0.44
N SER A 89 -11.04 11.59 -0.44
CA SER A 89 -12.47 11.80 -0.24
C SER A 89 -13.01 10.79 0.79
N PRO A 90 -13.80 11.23 1.78
CA PRO A 90 -14.28 10.43 2.90
C PRO A 90 -15.23 9.29 2.49
#